data_AF-A0A430FJF0-F1
#
_entry.id   AF-A0A430FJF0-F1
#
_cell.length_a   1.000
_cell.length_b   1.000
_cell.length_c   1.000
_cell.angle_alpha   90.00
_cell.angle_beta   90.00
_cell.angle_gamma   90.00
#
_symmetry.space_group_name_H-M   'P 1'
#
loop_
_entity.id
_entity.type
_entity.pdbx_description
1 polymer ?
#
loop_
_entity_poly.entity_id
_entity_poly.type
_entity_poly.pdbx_seq_one_letter_code
_entity_poly.pdbx_strand_id
1 'polypeptide(L)'
;MAKAAGDGRRTVFNAASSNDPRRLLVALRNQIAAAIDEGVPPRDLASLSKRLVDINNEIRALDERDSAKENPIVQAFGIRDLPLSDPGGQ
;
A
#
# COMPACT_ATOMS: atom_id res chain seq x y z
N MET A 1 -20.86 22.49 -18.11
CA MET A 1 -20.89 21.09 -17.61
C MET A 1 -19.55 20.46 -17.95
N ALA A 2 -18.60 20.43 -17.01
CA ALA A 2 -17.26 19.89 -17.25
C ALA A 2 -17.24 18.41 -16.83
N LYS A 3 -17.20 17.51 -17.80
CA LYS A 3 -16.98 16.07 -17.59
C LYS A 3 -15.56 15.92 -17.06
N ALA A 4 -15.41 15.63 -15.77
CA ALA A 4 -14.10 15.36 -15.18
C ALA A 4 -13.40 14.30 -16.02
N ALA A 5 -12.23 14.67 -16.56
CA ALA A 5 -11.40 13.81 -17.37
C ALA A 5 -11.10 12.53 -16.58
N GLY A 6 -11.80 11.46 -16.92
CA GLY A 6 -11.61 10.15 -16.32
C GLY A 6 -10.17 9.73 -16.54
N ASP A 7 -9.42 9.75 -15.45
CA ASP A 7 -8.02 9.41 -15.39
C ASP A 7 -7.82 7.95 -15.80
N GLY A 8 -7.59 7.75 -17.10
CA GLY A 8 -7.31 6.44 -17.66
C GLY A 8 -6.16 5.72 -16.97
N ARG A 9 -5.28 6.38 -16.19
CA ARG A 9 -4.19 5.70 -15.49
C ARG A 9 -4.60 5.09 -14.14
N ARG A 10 -5.79 5.43 -13.61
CA ARG A 10 -6.25 5.03 -12.27
C ARG A 10 -7.52 4.16 -12.27
N THR A 11 -7.97 3.69 -13.43
CA THR A 11 -9.12 2.79 -13.49
C THR A 11 -8.74 1.37 -13.07
N VAL A 12 -9.71 0.64 -12.51
CA VAL A 12 -9.53 -0.78 -12.15
C VAL A 12 -9.17 -1.63 -13.36
N PHE A 13 -9.73 -1.32 -14.53
CA PHE A 13 -9.38 -1.99 -15.78
C PHE A 13 -7.87 -1.92 -16.07
N ASN A 14 -7.30 -0.71 -16.06
CA ASN A 14 -5.88 -0.54 -16.38
C ASN A 14 -4.96 -1.12 -15.31
N ALA A 15 -5.40 -1.14 -14.05
CA ALA A 15 -4.68 -1.81 -12.98
C ALA A 15 -4.68 -3.34 -13.18
N ALA A 16 -5.84 -3.93 -13.52
CA ALA A 16 -5.94 -5.35 -13.83
C ALA A 16 -5.08 -5.75 -15.04
N SER A 17 -5.08 -4.95 -16.11
CA SER A 17 -4.25 -5.21 -17.29
C SER A 17 -2.75 -5.11 -17.04
N SER A 18 -2.32 -4.38 -16.00
CA SER A 18 -0.89 -4.22 -15.71
C SER A 18 -0.24 -5.41 -14.99
N ASN A 19 -1.02 -6.43 -14.61
CA ASN A 19 -0.54 -7.61 -13.87
C ASN A 19 0.24 -7.25 -12.58
N ASP A 20 -0.06 -6.10 -11.98
CA ASP A 20 0.49 -5.62 -10.71
C ASP A 20 -0.59 -5.80 -9.63
N PRO A 21 -0.42 -6.78 -8.71
CA PRO A 21 -1.39 -7.06 -7.65
C PRO A 21 -1.63 -5.86 -6.75
N ARG A 22 -0.56 -5.12 -6.40
CA ARG A 22 -0.64 -3.96 -5.51
C ARG A 22 -1.44 -2.84 -6.18
N ARG A 23 -1.16 -2.57 -7.45
CA ARG A 23 -1.89 -1.55 -8.22
C ARG A 23 -3.36 -1.90 -8.37
N LEU A 24 -3.69 -3.17 -8.61
CA LEU A 24 -5.08 -3.63 -8.68
C LEU A 24 -5.82 -3.41 -7.36
N LEU A 25 -5.21 -3.82 -6.24
CA LEU A 25 -5.81 -3.65 -4.91
C LEU A 25 -6.04 -2.18 -4.57
N VAL A 26 -5.09 -1.29 -4.87
CA VAL A 26 -5.24 0.16 -4.67
C VAL A 26 -6.38 0.72 -5.52
N ALA A 27 -6.50 0.31 -6.78
CA ALA A 27 -7.58 0.78 -7.65
C ALA A 27 -8.95 0.32 -7.14
N LEU A 28 -9.08 -0.95 -6.72
CA LEU A 28 -10.32 -1.49 -6.14
C LEU A 28 -10.69 -0.79 -4.84
N ARG A 29 -9.70 -0.51 -3.97
CA ARG A 29 -9.91 0.24 -2.73
C ARG A 29 -10.51 1.61 -3.01
N ASN A 30 -9.93 2.35 -3.95
CA ASN A 30 -10.39 3.69 -4.29
C ASN A 30 -11.79 3.67 -4.90
N GLN A 31 -12.09 2.67 -5.74
CA GLN A 31 -13.43 2.50 -6.30
C GLN A 31 -14.48 2.21 -5.21
N ILE A 32 -14.16 1.34 -4.24
CA ILE A 32 -15.08 1.03 -3.14
C ILE A 32 -15.29 2.25 -2.24
N ALA A 33 -14.22 2.99 -1.92
CA ALA A 33 -14.33 4.21 -1.14
C ALA A 33 -15.24 5.25 -1.83
N ALA A 34 -15.05 5.46 -3.14
CA ALA A 34 -15.91 6.34 -3.92
C ALA A 34 -17.38 5.88 -3.91
N ALA A 35 -17.65 4.58 -4.07
CA ALA A 35 -19.00 4.06 -4.00
C ALA A 35 -19.65 4.30 -2.62
N ILE A 36 -18.90 4.16 -1.54
CA ILE A 36 -19.38 4.46 -0.18
C ILE A 36 -19.71 5.95 -0.04
N ASP A 37 -18.85 6.84 -0.52
CA ASP A 37 -19.05 8.30 -0.48
C ASP A 37 -20.24 8.76 -1.35
N GLU A 38 -20.51 8.09 -2.47
CA GLU A 38 -21.67 8.33 -3.34
C GLU A 38 -23.00 7.92 -2.69
N GLY A 39 -22.96 7.12 -1.63
CA GLY A 39 -24.12 6.64 -0.91
C GLY A 39 -24.63 5.31 -1.47
N VAL A 40 -24.42 4.25 -0.69
CA VAL A 40 -24.88 2.88 -0.99
C VAL A 40 -25.99 2.45 -0.03
N PRO A 41 -26.86 1.50 -0.43
CA PRO A 41 -27.84 0.90 0.47
C PRO A 41 -27.17 0.34 1.74
N PRO A 42 -27.81 0.39 2.92
CA PRO A 42 -27.22 -0.10 4.18
C PRO A 42 -26.71 -1.54 4.12
N ARG A 43 -27.39 -2.39 3.35
CA ARG A 43 -26.97 -3.77 3.09
C ARG A 43 -25.62 -3.86 2.37
N ASP A 44 -25.42 -2.99 1.38
CA ASP A 44 -24.19 -2.94 0.60
C ASP A 44 -23.08 -2.22 1.38
N LEU A 45 -23.42 -1.22 2.19
CA LEU A 45 -22.47 -0.52 3.06
C LEU A 45 -21.70 -1.47 3.97
N ALA A 46 -22.40 -2.42 4.62
CA ALA A 46 -21.76 -3.40 5.49
C ALA A 46 -20.80 -4.32 4.70
N SER A 47 -21.21 -4.75 3.51
CA SER A 47 -20.38 -5.60 2.64
C SER A 47 -19.15 -4.86 2.11
N LEU A 48 -19.34 -3.63 1.61
CA LEU A 48 -18.29 -2.79 1.03
C LEU A 48 -17.29 -2.29 2.08
N SER A 49 -17.76 -1.92 3.27
CA SER A 49 -16.87 -1.52 4.37
C SER A 49 -15.96 -2.67 4.83
N LYS A 50 -16.50 -3.89 4.95
CA LYS A 50 -15.70 -5.08 5.23
C LYS A 50 -14.68 -5.33 4.11
N ARG A 51 -15.11 -5.29 2.85
CA ARG A 51 -14.22 -5.46 1.70
C ARG A 51 -13.10 -4.42 1.66
N LEU A 52 -13.39 -3.18 2.02
CA LEU A 52 -12.41 -2.09 2.07
C LEU A 52 -11.32 -2.35 3.12
N VAL A 53 -11.72 -2.81 4.31
CA VAL A 53 -10.78 -3.19 5.38
C VAL A 53 -9.90 -4.37 4.94
N ASP A 54 -10.49 -5.38 4.32
CA ASP A 54 -9.74 -6.57 3.87
C ASP A 54 -8.70 -6.21 2.80
N ILE A 55 -9.08 -5.39 1.80
CA ILE A 55 -8.14 -4.90 0.78
C ILE A 55 -7.01 -4.07 1.40
N ASN A 56 -7.31 -3.22 2.38
CA ASN A 56 -6.29 -2.45 3.08
C ASN A 56 -5.28 -3.33 3.82
N ASN A 57 -5.76 -4.40 4.47
CA ASN A 57 -4.88 -5.35 5.14
C ASN A 57 -4.00 -6.12 4.15
N GLU A 58 -4.55 -6.50 2.99
CA GLU A 58 -3.80 -7.18 1.94
C GLU A 58 -2.70 -6.28 1.33
N ILE A 59 -3.01 -5.00 1.10
CA ILE A 59 -2.00 -4.01 0.66
C ILE A 59 -0.88 -3.89 1.69
N ARG A 60 -1.19 -3.79 2.98
CA ARG A 60 -0.16 -3.73 4.04
C ARG A 60 0.72 -4.98 4.05
N ALA A 61 0.11 -6.16 3.93
CA ALA A 61 0.86 -7.41 3.88
C ALA A 61 1.78 -7.49 2.65
N LEU A 62 1.37 -6.95 1.50
CA LEU A 62 2.24 -6.85 0.32
C LEU A 62 3.39 -5.87 0.55
N ASP A 63 3.09 -4.68 1.08
CA ASP A 63 4.10 -3.65 1.37
C ASP A 63 5.15 -4.16 2.39
N GLU A 64 4.72 -4.89 3.42
CA GLU A 64 5.61 -5.53 4.40
C GLU A 64 6.50 -6.61 3.76
N ARG A 65 5.94 -7.44 2.87
CA ARG A 65 6.70 -8.47 2.14
C ARG A 65 7.73 -7.85 1.19
N ASP A 66 7.36 -6.78 0.50
CA ASP A 66 8.25 -6.10 -0.43
C ASP A 66 9.37 -5.36 0.33
N SER A 67 9.04 -4.71 1.45
CA SER A 67 10.02 -4.07 2.34
C SER A 67 10.98 -5.09 2.97
N ALA A 68 10.49 -6.28 3.34
CA ALA A 68 11.32 -7.36 3.87
C ALA A 68 12.28 -7.94 2.81
N LYS A 69 11.88 -7.97 1.54
CA LYS A 69 12.76 -8.38 0.43
C LYS A 69 13.81 -7.33 0.09
N GLU A 70 13.47 -6.05 0.23
CA GLU A 70 14.37 -4.94 -0.12
C GLU A 70 15.45 -4.70 0.94
N ASN A 71 15.35 -5.26 2.15
CA ASN A 71 16.31 -4.94 3.21
C ASN A 71 16.72 -6.08 4.18
N PRO A 72 17.53 -7.06 3.73
CA PRO A 72 18.22 -8.00 4.61
C PRO A 72 19.49 -7.43 5.28
N ILE A 73 20.00 -6.26 4.87
CA ILE A 73 21.28 -5.70 5.37
C ILE A 73 21.09 -4.75 6.56
N VAL A 74 19.99 -3.98 6.64
CA VAL A 74 19.79 -3.02 7.75
C VAL A 74 19.52 -3.71 9.10
N GLN A 75 19.02 -4.96 9.12
CA GLN A 75 18.87 -5.71 10.38
C GLN A 75 20.17 -6.33 10.90
N ALA A 76 21.24 -6.42 10.09
CA ALA A 76 22.52 -7.01 10.49
C ALA A 76 23.52 -6.00 11.10
N PHE A 77 23.34 -4.69 10.85
CA PHE A 77 24.20 -3.65 11.43
C PHE A 77 23.65 -3.11 12.76
N GLY A 78 23.53 -4.00 13.73
CA GLY A 78 23.52 -3.65 15.15
C GLY A 78 24.90 -3.27 15.70
N ILE A 79 25.91 -3.11 14.83
CA ILE A 79 27.21 -2.56 15.20
C ILE A 79 27.08 -1.03 15.13
N ARG A 80 26.76 -0.42 16.28
CA ARG A 80 27.21 0.97 16.50
C ARG A 80 28.71 0.92 16.33
N ASP A 81 29.21 1.66 15.35
CA ASP A 81 30.62 1.95 15.18
C ASP A 81 31.12 2.53 16.51
N LEU A 82 31.70 1.68 17.36
CA LEU A 82 32.35 2.12 18.58
C LEU A 82 33.63 2.80 18.11
N PRO A 83 33.81 4.10 18.39
CA PRO A 83 35.06 4.74 18.04
C PRO A 83 36.18 3.96 18.71
N LEU A 84 37.11 3.45 17.90
CA LEU A 84 38.34 2.84 18.36
C LEU A 84 39.06 3.89 19.21
N SER A 85 38.92 3.81 20.53
CA SER A 85 39.65 4.70 21.43
C SER A 85 41.11 4.38 21.25
N ASP A 86 41.84 5.32 20.67
CA ASP A 86 43.27 5.29 20.43
C ASP A 86 44.02 5.01 21.74
N PRO A 87 44.78 3.90 21.87
CA PRO A 87 45.58 3.64 23.06
C PRO A 87 46.89 4.45 22.94
N GLY A 88 46.84 5.75 23.18
CA GLY A 88 48.02 6.60 23.00
C GLY A 88 47.91 7.98 23.62
N GLY A 89 47.97 8.06 24.94
CA GLY A 89 48.13 9.36 25.61
C GLY A 89 48.43 9.23 27.09
N GLN A 90 49.69 8.95 27.43
CA GLN A 90 50.57 9.68 28.38
C GLN A 90 51.98 9.09 28.31
#